data_AF-A0A6J6J0B7-F1
#
_entry.id   AF-A0A6J6J0B7-F1
#
_cell.length_a   1.000
_cell.length_b   1.000
_cell.length_c   1.000
_cell.angle_alpha   90.00
_cell.angle_beta   90.00
_cell.angle_gamma   90.00
#
_symmetry.space_group_name_H-M   'P 1'
#
loop_
_entity.id
_entity.type
_entity.pdbx_description
1 polymer ?
#
loop_
_entity_poly.entity_id
_entity_poly.type
_entity_poly.pdbx_seq_one_letter_code
_entity_poly.pdbx_strand_id
1 'polypeptide(L)'
;MTTSSVKLPVTVINDFDTEVTVNVSMIPINSRMVVESFRDVVIAPNSKIQLEMGVEVIAPGESVVSAYITDKGGVEVVPKALLTLNSSVIDVRVAWFTTGAAILLLLAGVAQSVRRVRKKSK
;
A
#
# COMPACT_ATOMS: atom_id res chain seq x y z
N MET A 1 -10.43 -6.71 -3.53
CA MET A 1 -9.11 -7.04 -4.11
C MET A 1 -8.09 -6.19 -3.39
N THR A 2 -7.14 -6.77 -2.68
CA THR A 2 -6.11 -5.99 -1.97
C THR A 2 -5.04 -5.58 -2.97
N THR A 3 -4.89 -4.28 -3.19
CA THR A 3 -3.91 -3.72 -4.10
C THR A 3 -2.54 -3.74 -3.43
N SER A 4 -1.59 -4.50 -3.97
CA SER A 4 -0.18 -4.47 -3.56
C SER A 4 0.47 -3.11 -3.83
N SER A 5 -0.11 -2.31 -4.72
CA SER A 5 0.36 -0.96 -5.05
C SER A 5 -0.81 0.03 -5.05
N VAL A 6 -0.66 1.16 -4.35
CA VAL A 6 -1.65 2.25 -4.27
C VAL A 6 -0.97 3.59 -4.49
N LYS A 7 -1.66 4.51 -5.17
CA LYS A 7 -1.24 5.91 -5.27
C LYS A 7 -1.96 6.73 -4.21
N LEU A 8 -1.20 7.29 -3.27
CA LEU A 8 -1.74 8.13 -2.21
C LEU A 8 -1.56 9.62 -2.55
N PRO A 9 -2.62 10.44 -2.45
CA PRO A 9 -2.50 11.86 -2.64
C PRO A 9 -1.74 12.51 -1.47
N VAL A 10 -0.71 13.29 -1.79
CA VAL A 10 0.05 14.10 -0.84
C VAL A 10 -0.01 15.55 -1.27
N THR A 11 -0.49 16.43 -0.40
CA THR A 11 -0.58 17.87 -0.70
C THR A 11 0.59 18.59 -0.08
N VAL A 12 1.29 19.38 -0.89
CA VAL A 12 2.35 20.28 -0.44
C VAL A 12 1.87 21.71 -0.64
N ILE A 13 2.02 22.53 0.40
CA ILE A 13 1.54 23.91 0.44
C ILE A 13 2.74 24.84 0.56
N ASN A 14 2.78 25.87 -0.28
CA ASN A 14 3.73 26.97 -0.21
C ASN A 14 2.98 28.24 0.25
N ASP A 15 3.16 28.60 1.52
CA ASP A 15 2.62 29.82 2.11
C ASP A 15 3.58 31.03 1.99
N PHE A 16 4.67 30.90 1.22
CA PHE A 16 5.60 32.01 0.97
C PHE A 16 5.13 32.87 -0.22
N ASP A 17 5.53 34.15 -0.19
CA ASP A 17 5.27 35.11 -1.27
C ASP A 17 6.19 34.93 -2.49
N THR A 18 7.08 33.94 -2.46
CA THR A 18 8.01 33.61 -3.54
C THR A 18 7.83 32.19 -4.01
N GLU A 19 8.23 31.92 -5.25
CA GLU A 19 8.30 30.55 -5.77
C GLU A 19 9.36 29.75 -4.99
N VAL A 20 9.02 28.52 -4.64
CA VAL A 20 9.88 27.63 -3.88
C VAL A 20 10.08 26.33 -4.65
N THR A 21 11.31 25.83 -4.70
CA THR A 21 11.61 24.48 -5.22
C THR A 21 12.09 23.60 -4.08
N VAL A 22 11.43 22.47 -3.86
CA VAL A 22 11.76 21.55 -2.76
C VAL A 22 11.84 20.10 -3.21
N ASN A 23 12.58 19.32 -2.45
CA ASN A 23 12.61 17.87 -2.50
C ASN A 23 11.79 17.31 -1.34
N VAL A 24 10.86 16.41 -1.62
CA VAL A 24 9.99 15.76 -0.63
C VAL A 24 10.41 14.30 -0.51
N SER A 25 11.09 13.98 0.59
CA SER A 25 11.59 12.63 0.88
C SER A 25 10.63 11.88 1.79
N MET A 26 10.21 10.70 1.37
CA MET A 26 9.31 9.82 2.09
C MET A 26 10.08 8.57 2.53
N ILE A 27 10.20 8.36 3.84
CA ILE A 27 11.01 7.28 4.42
C ILE A 27 10.14 6.44 5.36
N PRO A 28 9.83 5.18 5.02
CA PRO A 28 9.16 4.26 5.91
C PRO A 28 10.05 3.91 7.11
N ILE A 29 9.47 3.77 8.30
CA ILE A 29 10.21 3.36 9.50
C ILE A 29 10.53 1.85 9.52
N ASN A 30 9.96 1.08 8.60
CA ASN A 30 10.14 -0.36 8.50
C ASN A 30 10.18 -0.83 7.03
N SER A 31 10.60 -2.08 6.81
CA SER A 31 10.75 -2.67 5.48
C SER A 31 9.45 -3.30 4.92
N ARG A 32 8.27 -2.96 5.45
CA ARG A 32 6.99 -3.56 5.01
C ARG A 32 6.41 -2.89 3.76
N MET A 33 6.97 -1.76 3.35
CA MET A 33 6.53 -1.03 2.18
C MET A 33 7.67 -0.22 1.57
N VAL A 34 7.54 0.04 0.29
CA VAL A 34 8.37 0.98 -0.47
C VAL A 34 7.48 2.16 -0.83
N VAL A 35 8.00 3.38 -0.67
CA VAL A 35 7.31 4.61 -1.01
C VAL A 35 8.17 5.46 -1.91
N GLU A 36 7.54 6.15 -2.84
CA GLU A 36 8.22 7.07 -3.74
C GLU A 36 8.48 8.42 -3.07
N SER A 37 9.56 9.08 -3.49
CA SER A 37 9.94 10.44 -3.08
C SER A 37 9.94 11.35 -4.30
N PHE A 38 9.78 12.66 -4.08
CA PHE A 38 9.70 13.67 -5.14
C PHE A 38 10.90 14.59 -5.09
N ARG A 39 11.40 14.98 -6.27
CA ARG A 39 12.52 15.91 -6.41
C ARG A 39 12.14 17.09 -7.29
N ASP A 40 12.76 18.22 -7.03
CA ASP A 40 12.61 19.46 -7.79
C ASP A 40 11.13 19.87 -7.96
N VAL A 41 10.33 19.73 -6.90
CA VAL A 41 8.92 20.12 -6.89
C VAL A 41 8.86 21.64 -6.80
N VAL A 42 8.45 22.28 -7.89
CA VAL A 42 8.25 23.73 -7.98
C VAL A 42 6.84 24.09 -7.53
N ILE A 43 6.73 25.01 -6.59
CA ILE A 43 5.47 25.45 -6.00
C ILE A 43 5.40 26.97 -6.07
N ALA A 44 4.41 27.49 -6.78
CA ALA A 44 4.19 28.92 -6.95
C ALA A 44 3.89 29.61 -5.59
N PRO A 45 4.09 30.94 -5.47
CA PRO A 45 3.74 31.69 -4.27
C PRO A 45 2.30 31.46 -3.82
N ASN A 46 2.07 31.35 -2.51
CA ASN A 46 0.73 31.22 -1.92
C ASN A 46 -0.15 30.15 -2.59
N SER A 47 0.45 29.00 -2.95
CA SER A 47 -0.19 27.96 -3.74
C SER A 47 0.03 26.56 -3.18
N LYS A 48 -0.70 25.58 -3.73
CA LYS A 48 -0.60 24.18 -3.33
C LYS A 48 -0.53 23.26 -4.54
N ILE A 49 0.23 22.19 -4.41
CA ILE A 49 0.33 21.13 -5.41
C ILE A 49 -0.01 19.79 -4.77
N GLN A 50 -0.69 18.94 -5.54
CA GLN A 50 -1.00 17.56 -5.15
C GLN A 50 -0.08 16.61 -5.91
N LEU A 51 0.64 15.79 -5.15
CA LEU A 51 1.56 14.78 -5.64
C LEU A 51 0.94 13.39 -5.43
N GLU A 52 1.14 12.49 -6.38
CA GLU A 52 0.69 11.10 -6.27
C GLU A 52 1.86 10.24 -5.78
N MET A 53 1.86 9.87 -4.52
CA MET A 53 2.89 9.01 -3.93
C MET A 53 2.57 7.55 -4.22
N GLY A 54 3.40 6.90 -5.04
CA GLY A 54 3.37 5.44 -5.18
C GLY A 54 3.75 4.76 -3.86
N VAL A 55 2.91 3.83 -3.42
CA VAL A 55 3.15 2.97 -2.26
C VAL A 55 3.04 1.52 -2.69
N GLU A 56 4.12 0.77 -2.54
CA GLU A 56 4.17 -0.67 -2.76
C GLU A 56 4.23 -1.37 -1.40
N VAL A 57 3.27 -2.26 -1.14
CA VAL A 57 3.16 -3.01 0.11
C VAL A 57 3.82 -4.38 -0.07
N ILE A 58 4.83 -4.65 0.75
CA ILE A 58 5.56 -5.92 0.80
C ILE A 58 4.91 -6.87 1.81
N ALA A 59 4.52 -6.36 2.98
CA ALA A 59 3.99 -7.18 4.07
C ALA A 59 2.83 -6.47 4.80
N PRO A 60 1.85 -7.24 5.31
CA PRO A 60 0.73 -6.67 6.05
C PRO A 60 1.17 -6.08 7.40
N GLY A 61 0.38 -5.12 7.87
CA GLY A 61 0.52 -4.48 9.17
C GLY A 61 0.56 -2.96 9.07
N GLU A 62 0.69 -2.35 10.24
CA GLU A 62 0.90 -0.91 10.38
C GLU A 62 2.35 -0.54 10.08
N SER A 63 2.52 0.60 9.40
CA SER A 63 3.79 1.24 9.16
C SER A 63 3.62 2.75 9.28
N VAL A 64 4.71 3.44 9.64
CA VAL A 64 4.76 4.90 9.66
C VAL A 64 5.73 5.36 8.59
N VAL A 65 5.34 6.36 7.82
CA VAL A 65 6.19 7.01 6.83
C VAL A 65 6.53 8.40 7.33
N SER A 66 7.82 8.69 7.45
CA SER A 66 8.29 10.04 7.76
C SER A 66 8.47 10.83 6.47
N ALA A 67 7.84 11.99 6.39
CA ALA A 67 7.96 12.92 5.28
C ALA A 67 8.91 14.07 5.69
N TYR A 68 9.95 14.28 4.90
CA TYR A 68 10.91 15.37 5.06
C TYR A 68 10.83 16.27 3.84
N ILE A 69 10.88 17.58 4.05
CA ILE A 69 10.99 18.54 2.94
C ILE A 69 12.34 19.23 3.08
N THR A 70 13.10 19.21 1.99
CA THR A 70 14.44 19.77 1.90
C THR A 70 14.53 20.72 0.71
N ASP A 71 15.37 21.74 0.82
CA ASP A 71 15.70 22.60 -0.32
C ASP A 71 16.65 21.88 -1.30
N LYS A 72 16.96 22.50 -2.44
CA LYS A 72 17.96 22.04 -3.42
C LYS A 72 19.33 21.74 -2.80
N GLY A 73 19.69 22.46 -1.73
CA GLY A 73 20.91 22.24 -0.96
C GLY A 73 20.86 21.05 0.02
N GLY A 74 19.72 20.35 0.14
CA GLY A 74 19.52 19.24 1.08
C GLY A 74 19.30 19.69 2.53
N VAL A 75 19.10 20.98 2.77
CA VAL A 75 18.79 21.53 4.10
C VAL A 75 17.31 21.31 4.40
N GLU A 76 17.01 20.77 5.58
CA GLU A 76 15.63 20.57 6.05
C GLU A 76 14.97 21.93 6.32
N VAL A 77 13.82 22.16 5.66
CA VAL A 77 13.13 23.46 5.71
C VAL A 77 11.89 23.46 6.60
N VAL A 78 11.34 22.29 6.92
CA VAL A 78 10.19 22.13 7.83
C VAL A 78 10.31 20.88 8.69
N PRO A 79 9.63 20.85 9.86
CA PRO A 79 9.57 19.65 10.69
C PRO A 79 9.02 18.46 9.93
N LYS A 80 9.59 17.28 10.18
CA LYS A 80 9.09 16.02 9.62
C LYS A 80 7.60 15.77 9.95
N ALA A 81 6.86 15.31 8.96
CA ALA A 81 5.49 14.83 9.14
C ALA A 81 5.46 13.30 9.23
N LEU A 82 4.50 12.74 9.98
CA LEU A 82 4.34 11.29 10.15
C LEU A 82 3.01 10.86 9.52
N LEU A 83 3.06 9.91 8.58
CA LEU A 83 1.90 9.26 7.98
C LEU A 83 1.80 7.82 8.45
N THR A 84 0.75 7.49 9.20
CA THR A 84 0.46 6.11 9.59
C THR A 84 -0.33 5.41 8.48
N LEU A 85 0.25 4.36 7.91
CA LEU A 85 -0.34 3.55 6.85
C LEU A 85 -0.62 2.14 7.37
N ASN A 86 -1.89 1.72 7.29
CA ASN A 86 -2.29 0.35 7.58
C ASN A 86 -2.42 -0.42 6.26
N SER A 87 -1.74 -1.55 6.17
CA SER A 87 -1.70 -2.36 4.97
C SER A 87 -2.16 -3.78 5.24
N SER A 88 -2.91 -4.36 4.30
CA SER A 88 -3.25 -5.78 4.28
C SER A 88 -2.81 -6.38 2.96
N VAL A 89 -2.08 -7.49 3.03
CA VAL A 89 -1.69 -8.27 1.87
C VAL A 89 -2.44 -9.57 1.96
N ILE A 90 -3.36 -9.80 1.03
CA ILE A 90 -3.93 -11.12 0.79
C ILE A 90 -3.55 -11.49 -0.64
N ASP A 91 -2.65 -12.45 -0.79
CA ASP A 91 -2.31 -12.96 -2.11
C ASP A 91 -3.53 -13.67 -2.71
N VAL A 92 -4.00 -13.15 -3.85
CA VAL A 92 -5.12 -13.72 -4.60
C VAL A 92 -4.85 -15.19 -4.99
N ARG A 93 -3.58 -15.59 -5.13
CA ARG A 93 -3.18 -16.97 -5.44
C ARG A 93 -3.62 -17.93 -4.34
N VAL A 94 -3.47 -17.55 -3.07
CA VAL A 94 -3.84 -18.39 -1.92
C VAL A 94 -5.36 -18.59 -1.84
N ALA A 95 -6.13 -17.58 -2.23
CA ALA A 95 -7.59 -17.69 -2.30
C ALA A 95 -8.05 -18.74 -3.32
N TRP A 96 -7.37 -18.84 -4.47
CA TRP A 96 -7.67 -19.86 -5.48
C TRP A 96 -7.35 -21.28 -5.02
N PHE A 97 -6.25 -21.48 -4.27
CA PHE A 97 -5.95 -22.80 -3.68
C PHE A 97 -7.02 -23.24 -2.68
N THR A 98 -7.45 -22.32 -1.79
CA THR A 98 -8.50 -22.61 -0.80
C THR A 98 -9.83 -22.94 -1.49
N THR A 99 -10.20 -22.15 -2.50
CA THR A 99 -11.45 -22.34 -3.25
C THR A 99 -11.44 -23.67 -4.01
N GLY A 100 -10.33 -24.00 -4.68
CA GLY A 100 -10.16 -25.27 -5.38
C GLY A 100 -10.26 -26.47 -4.44
N ALA A 101 -9.59 -26.42 -3.28
CA ALA A 101 -9.66 -27.48 -2.28
C ALA A 101 -11.08 -27.67 -1.72
N ALA A 102 -11.82 -26.59 -1.45
CA ALA A 102 -13.19 -26.65 -0.99
C ALA A 102 -14.11 -27.34 -2.01
N ILE A 103 -13.97 -27.03 -3.30
CA ILE A 103 -14.71 -27.69 -4.38
C ILE A 103 -14.37 -29.18 -4.43
N LEU A 104 -13.10 -29.55 -4.36
CA LEU A 104 -12.68 -30.95 -4.35
C LEU A 104 -13.24 -31.71 -3.13
N LEU A 105 -13.23 -31.10 -1.95
CA LEU A 105 -13.81 -31.70 -0.74
C LEU A 105 -15.32 -31.89 -0.85
N LEU A 106 -16.05 -30.94 -1.45
CA LEU A 106 -17.48 -31.08 -1.70
C LEU A 106 -17.76 -32.25 -2.66
N LEU A 107 -17.02 -32.35 -3.77
CA LEU A 107 -17.14 -33.47 -4.71
C LEU A 107 -16.81 -34.81 -4.05
N ALA A 108 -15.74 -34.87 -3.26
CA ALA A 108 -15.36 -36.06 -2.52
C ALA A 108 -16.45 -36.45 -1.50
N GLY A 109 -17.04 -35.49 -0.80
CA GLY A 109 -18.16 -35.70 0.12
C GLY A 109 -19.39 -36.28 -0.57
N VAL A 110 -19.77 -35.75 -1.74
CA VAL A 110 -20.87 -36.29 -2.55
C VAL A 110 -20.56 -37.72 -2.99
N ALA A 111 -19.37 -37.98 -3.52
CA ALA A 111 -18.95 -39.31 -3.95
C ALA A 111 -18.93 -40.32 -2.79
N GLN A 112 -18.43 -39.93 -1.63
CA GLN A 112 -18.43 -40.75 -0.42
C GLN A 112 -19.85 -41.02 0.08
N SER A 113 -20.74 -40.02 0.05
CA SER A 113 -22.15 -40.17 0.44
C SER A 113 -22.85 -41.23 -0.42
N VAL A 114 -22.73 -41.13 -1.75
CA VAL A 114 -23.32 -42.12 -2.68
C VAL A 114 -22.72 -43.51 -2.45
N ARG A 115 -21.39 -43.61 -2.28
CA ARG A 115 -20.72 -44.90 -2.01
C ARG A 115 -21.20 -45.53 -0.70
N ARG A 116 -21.44 -44.73 0.33
CA ARG A 116 -21.92 -45.19 1.65
C ARG A 116 -23.34 -45.74 1.57
N VAL A 117 -24.25 -45.05 0.89
CA VAL A 117 -25.65 -45.49 0.73
C VAL A 117 -25.72 -46.79 -0.08
N ARG A 118 -24.95 -46.91 -1.17
CA ARG A 118 -24.90 -48.14 -1.98
C ARG A 118 -24.39 -49.36 -1.21
N LYS A 119 -23.41 -49.19 -0.31
CA LYS A 119 -22.91 -50.28 0.55
C LYS A 119 -23.91 -50.78 1.59
N LYS A 120 -24.91 -49.97 1.98
CA LYS A 120 -25.96 -50.37 2.93
C LYS A 120 -27.12 -51.12 2.28
N SER A 121 -27.27 -51.03 0.96
CA SER A 121 -28.36 -51.66 0.20
C SER A 121 -28.03 -53.06 -0.31
N LYS A 122 -26.81 -53.56 -0.04
CA LYS A 122 -26.34 -54.90 -0.39
C LYS A 122 -26.04 -55.65 0.90
#